data_AF-A0A4S8L2E6-F1
#
_entry.id   AF-A0A4S8L2E6-F1
#
_cell.length_a   1.000
_cell.length_b   1.000
_cell.length_c   1.000
_cell.angle_alpha   90.00
_cell.angle_beta   90.00
_cell.angle_gamma   90.00
#
_symmetry.space_group_name_H-M   'P 1'
#
loop_
_entity.id
_entity.type
_entity.pdbx_description
1 polymer ?
#
loop_
_entity_poly.entity_id
_entity_poly.type
_entity_poly.pdbx_seq_one_letter_code
_entity_poly.pdbx_strand_id
1 'polypeptide(L)'
;HTASLHRGPDLWGSTALEFDPDQFLDPRVHEYLTPNPFIFPLFNIGPRICLGQQLAYSNASFFLVRSLQRFGRIELVEEAMLLRGKVPKEWKEEEGRFTDEESFDVCAML
;
A
#
# COMPACT_ATOMS: atom_id res chain seq x y z
N HIS A 1 5.44 -14.75 5.46
CA HIS A 1 6.18 -14.07 6.55
C HIS A 1 5.79 -12.61 6.68
N THR A 2 6.13 -11.70 5.75
CA THR A 2 5.72 -10.27 5.89
C THR A 2 4.29 -9.99 5.41
N ALA A 3 3.89 -10.55 4.27
CA ALA A 3 2.53 -10.37 3.71
C ALA A 3 1.42 -10.82 4.69
N SER A 4 1.66 -11.93 5.40
CA SER A 4 0.74 -12.47 6.42
C SER A 4 0.54 -11.51 7.61
N LEU A 5 1.53 -10.66 7.92
CA LEU A 5 1.40 -9.67 9.00
C LEU A 5 0.59 -8.45 8.55
N HIS A 6 0.75 -8.01 7.29
CA HIS A 6 0.06 -6.82 6.77
C HIS A 6 -1.39 -7.07 6.35
N ARG A 7 -1.77 -8.33 6.06
CA ARG A 7 -3.09 -8.70 5.53
C ARG A 7 -3.79 -9.78 6.37
N GLY A 8 -3.24 -10.12 7.53
CA GLY A 8 -3.82 -11.13 8.43
C GLY A 8 -5.12 -10.62 9.07
N PRO A 9 -6.28 -11.28 8.85
CA PRO A 9 -7.54 -10.87 9.45
C PRO A 9 -7.55 -10.97 10.99
N ASP A 10 -6.66 -11.80 11.54
CA ASP A 10 -6.39 -11.92 12.97
C ASP A 10 -5.74 -10.67 13.58
N LEU A 11 -5.02 -9.88 12.78
CA LEU A 11 -4.31 -8.68 13.21
C LEU A 11 -5.02 -7.38 12.81
N TRP A 12 -5.70 -7.37 11.67
CA TRP A 12 -6.32 -6.17 11.07
C TRP A 12 -7.85 -6.23 10.98
N GLY A 13 -8.47 -7.32 11.46
CA GLY A 13 -9.92 -7.51 11.43
C GLY A 13 -10.44 -8.05 10.09
N SER A 14 -11.77 -8.11 9.95
CA SER A 14 -12.41 -8.71 8.77
C SER A 14 -12.18 -7.97 7.46
N THR A 15 -11.79 -6.69 7.52
CA THR A 15 -11.53 -5.82 6.36
C THR A 15 -10.04 -5.75 6.00
N ALA A 16 -9.21 -6.68 6.50
CA ALA A 16 -7.75 -6.67 6.32
C ALA A 16 -7.25 -6.68 4.86
N LEU A 17 -8.11 -7.02 3.91
CA LEU A 17 -7.80 -7.07 2.47
C LEU A 17 -8.26 -5.82 1.72
N GLU A 18 -9.02 -4.94 2.36
CA GLU A 18 -9.54 -3.72 1.74
C GLU A 18 -8.57 -2.56 1.92
N PHE A 19 -8.48 -1.68 0.91
CA PHE A 19 -7.71 -0.45 1.05
C PHE A 19 -8.52 0.59 1.83
N ASP A 20 -8.27 0.66 3.14
CA ASP A 20 -8.88 1.64 4.04
C ASP A 20 -7.78 2.55 4.67
N PRO A 21 -7.59 3.79 4.18
CA PRO A 21 -6.60 4.70 4.75
C PRO A 21 -6.98 5.21 6.15
N ASP A 22 -8.28 5.21 6.51
CA ASP A 22 -8.77 5.77 7.78
C ASP A 22 -8.42 4.88 8.98
N GLN A 23 -8.09 3.61 8.76
CA GLN A 23 -7.65 2.68 9.80
C GLN A 23 -6.38 3.15 10.55
N PHE A 24 -5.62 4.08 9.96
CA PHE A 24 -4.44 4.70 10.56
C PHE A 24 -4.72 6.04 11.26
N LEU A 25 -5.97 6.51 11.24
CA LEU A 25 -6.40 7.81 11.78
C LEU A 25 -7.49 7.69 12.84
N ASP A 26 -8.22 6.57 12.87
CA ASP A 26 -9.38 6.37 13.71
C ASP A 26 -9.05 5.58 15.01
N PRO A 27 -10.05 5.28 15.86
CA PRO A 27 -9.83 4.56 17.11
C PRO A 27 -9.20 3.15 16.96
N ARG A 28 -9.28 2.50 15.78
CA ARG A 28 -8.70 1.17 15.53
C ARG A 28 -7.18 1.17 15.69
N VAL A 29 -6.53 2.33 15.51
CA VAL A 29 -5.11 2.52 15.82
C VAL A 29 -4.79 2.12 17.27
N HIS A 30 -5.68 2.41 18.21
CA HIS A 30 -5.51 2.04 19.62
C HIS A 30 -5.89 0.60 19.92
N GLU A 31 -6.69 -0.03 19.07
CA GLU A 31 -7.11 -1.43 19.20
C GLU A 31 -6.04 -2.39 18.69
N TYR A 32 -5.50 -2.16 17.50
CA TYR A 32 -4.59 -3.09 16.82
C TYR A 32 -3.13 -2.62 16.82
N LEU A 33 -2.89 -1.38 16.38
CA LEU A 33 -1.54 -0.92 16.01
C LEU A 33 -0.70 -0.44 17.21
N THR A 34 -1.30 0.33 18.12
CA THR A 34 -0.59 0.88 19.31
C THR A 34 -0.17 -0.23 20.28
N PRO A 35 -1.01 -1.24 20.59
CA PRO A 35 -0.62 -2.33 21.50
C PRO A 35 0.42 -3.28 20.88
N ASN A 36 0.43 -3.42 19.55
CA ASN A 36 1.34 -4.31 18.84
C ASN A 36 1.91 -3.64 17.59
N PRO A 37 2.93 -2.77 17.71
CA PRO A 37 3.50 -2.05 16.57
C PRO A 37 4.21 -2.98 15.56
N PHE A 38 4.45 -4.23 15.92
CA PHE A 38 5.14 -5.20 15.06
C PHE A 38 4.24 -5.84 14.01
N ILE A 39 2.93 -5.57 14.03
CA ILE A 39 1.99 -5.99 12.97
C ILE A 39 2.16 -5.20 11.67
N PHE A 40 2.85 -4.05 11.70
CA PHE A 40 3.09 -3.20 10.54
C PHE A 40 4.59 -3.03 10.20
N PRO A 41 5.32 -4.11 9.83
CA PRO A 41 6.78 -4.08 9.62
C PRO A 41 7.20 -3.63 8.21
N LEU A 42 6.71 -2.47 7.74
CA LEU A 42 6.90 -2.03 6.35
C LEU A 42 8.38 -1.96 5.93
N PHE A 43 9.25 -1.63 6.88
CA PHE A 43 10.69 -1.47 6.70
C PHE A 43 11.51 -2.49 7.49
N ASN A 44 10.92 -3.65 7.79
CA ASN A 44 11.45 -4.65 8.74
C ASN A 44 11.43 -4.13 10.19
N ILE A 45 11.92 -4.93 11.14
CA ILE A 45 11.97 -4.61 12.57
C ILE A 45 13.36 -4.95 13.13
N GLY A 46 13.77 -4.23 14.17
CA GLY A 46 14.96 -4.55 14.96
C GLY A 46 16.27 -4.11 14.32
N PRO A 47 17.41 -4.76 14.62
CA PRO A 47 18.75 -4.32 14.18
C PRO A 47 18.95 -4.27 12.66
N ARG A 48 18.04 -4.86 11.89
CA ARG A 48 18.07 -4.92 10.42
C ARG A 48 16.94 -4.09 9.79
N ILE A 49 16.36 -3.14 10.53
CA ILE A 49 15.40 -2.16 10.01
C ILE A 49 16.03 -1.36 8.87
N CYS A 50 15.22 -1.00 7.87
CA CYS A 50 15.69 -0.25 6.72
C CYS A 50 16.33 1.07 7.14
N LEU A 51 17.63 1.23 6.86
CA LEU A 51 18.35 2.48 7.10
C LEU A 51 17.74 3.67 6.33
N GLY A 52 17.04 3.39 5.23
CA GLY A 52 16.37 4.39 4.39
C GLY A 52 14.93 4.72 4.80
N GLN A 53 14.40 4.19 5.91
CA GLN A 53 13.00 4.38 6.31
C GLN A 53 12.59 5.86 6.36
N GLN A 54 13.37 6.70 7.03
CA GLN A 54 13.04 8.13 7.16
C GLN A 54 13.15 8.88 5.82
N LEU A 55 14.11 8.47 4.97
CA LEU A 55 14.26 9.00 3.62
C LEU A 55 13.05 8.62 2.76
N ALA A 56 12.60 7.37 2.83
CA ALA A 56 11.45 6.88 2.08
C ALA A 56 10.17 7.65 2.46
N TYR A 57 9.91 7.83 3.76
CA TYR A 57 8.77 8.65 4.20
C TYR A 57 8.84 10.10 3.71
N SER A 58 10.02 10.71 3.79
CA SER A 58 10.23 12.09 3.35
C SER A 58 10.01 12.24 1.84
N ASN A 59 10.60 11.36 1.05
CA ASN A 59 10.50 11.40 -0.41
C ASN A 59 9.09 11.08 -0.89
N ALA A 60 8.43 10.06 -0.33
CA ALA A 60 7.06 9.71 -0.69
C ALA A 60 6.10 10.86 -0.36
N SER A 61 6.18 11.41 0.85
CA SER A 61 5.34 12.54 1.27
C SER A 61 5.56 13.76 0.40
N PHE A 62 6.82 14.12 0.15
CA PHE A 62 7.17 15.23 -0.74
C PHE A 62 6.61 15.02 -2.15
N PHE A 63 6.85 13.84 -2.74
CA PHE A 63 6.38 13.53 -4.08
C PHE A 63 4.86 13.61 -4.18
N LEU A 64 4.13 12.98 -3.26
CA LEU A 64 2.66 12.97 -3.25
C LEU A 64 2.10 14.40 -3.10
N VAL A 65 2.57 15.15 -2.11
CA VAL A 65 2.11 16.53 -1.87
C VAL A 65 2.41 17.42 -3.06
N ARG A 66 3.62 17.34 -3.64
CA ARG A 66 3.99 18.17 -4.80
C ARG A 66 3.22 17.78 -6.05
N SER A 67 2.92 16.51 -6.25
CA SER A 67 2.08 16.04 -7.35
C SER A 67 0.67 16.61 -7.24
N LEU A 68 0.04 16.47 -6.07
CA LEU A 68 -1.32 16.97 -5.83
C LEU A 68 -1.43 18.51 -5.86
N GLN A 69 -0.36 19.23 -5.50
CA GLN A 69 -0.33 20.69 -5.61
C GLN A 69 -0.10 21.18 -7.04
N ARG A 70 0.64 20.41 -7.85
CA ARG A 70 1.08 20.84 -9.19
C ARG A 70 0.05 20.52 -10.27
N PHE A 71 -0.60 19.36 -10.16
CA PHE A 71 -1.54 18.83 -11.14
C PHE A 71 -2.96 18.93 -10.60
N GLY A 72 -3.89 19.43 -11.42
CA GLY A 72 -5.30 19.54 -11.04
C GLY A 72 -6.11 18.25 -11.24
N ARG A 73 -5.54 17.28 -11.96
CA ARG A 73 -6.20 16.01 -12.30
C ARG A 73 -5.13 14.92 -12.39
N ILE A 74 -5.40 13.77 -11.79
CA ILE A 74 -4.55 12.57 -11.89
C ILE A 74 -5.48 11.44 -12.29
N GLU A 75 -5.19 10.78 -13.39
CA GLU A 75 -6.04 9.72 -13.92
C GLU A 75 -5.24 8.53 -14.41
N LEU A 76 -5.86 7.37 -14.28
CA LEU A 76 -5.38 6.19 -14.94
C LEU A 76 -5.65 6.29 -16.43
N VAL A 77 -4.60 6.16 -17.24
CA VAL A 77 -4.67 6.12 -18.69
C VAL A 77 -4.06 4.80 -19.16
N GLU A 78 -4.89 3.76 -19.22
CA GLU A 78 -4.47 2.39 -19.55
C GLU A 78 -3.79 2.28 -20.92
N GLU A 79 -4.10 3.18 -21.85
CA GLU A 79 -3.52 3.25 -23.18
C GLU A 79 -2.06 3.69 -23.15
N ALA A 80 -1.69 4.51 -22.17
CA ALA A 80 -0.32 4.98 -21.98
C ALA A 80 0.55 3.94 -21.24
N MET A 81 -0.06 2.89 -20.67
CA MET A 81 0.67 1.83 -19.99
C MET A 81 1.39 0.93 -20.99
N LEU A 82 2.69 0.74 -20.76
CA LEU A 82 3.46 -0.29 -21.47
C LEU A 82 2.82 -1.67 -21.26
N LEU A 83 2.95 -2.58 -22.23
CA LEU A 83 2.46 -3.97 -22.11
C LEU A 83 2.99 -4.69 -20.85
N ARG A 84 4.16 -4.30 -20.34
CA ARG A 84 4.74 -4.82 -19.08
C ARG A 84 4.18 -4.17 -17.82
N GLY A 85 3.49 -3.05 -17.94
CA GLY A 85 2.84 -2.32 -16.85
C GLY A 85 1.36 -2.67 -16.69
N LYS A 86 0.77 -3.41 -17.64
CA LYS A 86 -0.59 -3.95 -17.50
C LYS A 86 -0.54 -5.20 -16.65
N VAL A 87 -1.38 -5.25 -15.61
CA VAL A 87 -1.51 -6.46 -14.81
C VAL A 87 -2.09 -7.57 -15.69
N PRO A 88 -1.46 -8.76 -15.74
CA PRO A 88 -1.99 -9.91 -16.47
C PRO A 88 -3.38 -10.26 -15.97
N LYS A 89 -4.34 -10.49 -16.87
CA LYS A 89 -5.74 -10.74 -16.50
C LYS A 89 -5.89 -12.04 -15.71
N GLU A 90 -4.98 -12.97 -15.96
CA GLU A 90 -4.92 -14.30 -15.34
C GLU A 90 -4.68 -14.20 -13.82
N TRP A 91 -4.08 -13.11 -13.34
CA TRP A 91 -3.81 -12.91 -11.91
C TRP A 91 -5.09 -12.68 -11.08
N LYS A 92 -6.19 -12.27 -11.72
CA LYS A 92 -7.50 -12.16 -11.05
C LYS A 92 -8.18 -13.51 -10.82
N GLU A 93 -7.72 -14.57 -11.48
CA GLU A 93 -8.35 -15.89 -11.47
C GLU A 93 -7.56 -16.91 -10.63
N GLU A 94 -6.28 -16.64 -10.31
CA GLU A 94 -5.40 -17.53 -9.55
C GLU A 94 -5.48 -17.33 -8.03
N GLU A 95 -6.17 -18.22 -7.31
CA GLU A 95 -6.27 -18.20 -5.84
C GLU A 95 -4.89 -18.10 -5.18
N GLY A 96 -4.51 -16.92 -4.69
CA GLY A 96 -3.14 -16.65 -4.26
C GLY A 96 -2.81 -15.18 -4.00
N ARG A 97 -1.52 -14.85 -3.90
CA ARG A 97 -1.03 -13.50 -3.51
C ARG A 97 -1.56 -12.37 -4.40
N PHE A 98 -1.97 -12.68 -5.63
CA PHE A 98 -2.28 -11.73 -6.68
C PHE A 98 -3.80 -11.58 -6.95
N THR A 99 -4.66 -12.45 -6.39
CA THR A 99 -6.12 -12.38 -6.61
C THR A 99 -6.81 -11.23 -5.88
N ASP A 100 -6.33 -10.88 -4.70
CA ASP A 100 -6.95 -9.85 -3.85
C ASP A 100 -6.38 -8.44 -4.12
N GLU A 101 -5.42 -8.32 -5.05
CA GLU A 101 -4.91 -7.01 -5.44
C GLU A 101 -5.86 -6.40 -6.47
N GLU A 102 -6.70 -5.45 -6.05
CA GLU A 102 -7.14 -4.41 -6.98
C GLU A 102 -5.87 -3.84 -7.59
N SER A 103 -5.71 -4.10 -8.88
CA SER A 103 -4.55 -3.71 -9.65
C SER A 103 -4.48 -2.18 -9.62
N PHE A 104 -3.65 -1.62 -8.74
CA PHE A 104 -3.39 -0.19 -8.72
C PHE A 104 -2.54 0.12 -9.95
N ASP A 105 -3.25 0.38 -11.03
CA ASP A 105 -2.65 0.73 -12.29
C ASP A 105 -2.00 2.11 -12.20
N VAL A 106 -0.80 2.24 -12.75
CA VAL A 106 0.01 3.46 -12.78
C VAL A 106 -0.73 4.60 -13.50
N CYS A 107 -1.12 5.64 -12.75
CA CYS A 107 -1.72 6.85 -13.29
C CYS A 107 -0.77 7.66 -14.15
N ALA A 108 -1.29 8.22 -15.24
CA ALA A 108 -0.65 9.29 -15.98
C ALA A 108 -1.03 10.64 -15.34
N MET A 109 -0.04 11.54 -15.19
CA MET A 109 -0.27 12.90 -14.73
C MET A 109 -0.48 13.80 -15.95
N LEU A 110 -1.64 14.44 -16.06
CA LEU A 110 -2.00 15.40 -17.12
C LEU A 110 -2.06 16.83 -16.58
#